data_AF-A0A356E823-F1
#
_entry.id   AF-A0A356E823-F1
#
_cell.length_a   1.000
_cell.length_b   1.000
_cell.length_c   1.000
_cell.angle_alpha   90.00
_cell.angle_beta   90.00
_cell.angle_gamma   90.00
#
_symmetry.space_group_name_H-M   'P 1'
#
loop_
_entity.id
_entity.type
_entity.pdbx_description
1 polymer ?
#
loop_
_entity_poly.entity_id
_entity_poly.type
_entity_poly.pdbx_seq_one_letter_code
_entity_poly.pdbx_strand_id
1 'polypeptide(L)'
;MQLLAKIKRSYQHWGNVTPNNLLYDRTLVWLFVVLLVIGFIMVTSASIPVGTRLEKDPFHFAKRDAVYVFLSLFTCYFFLQVPMSKWEKWHVRIFFIAIGLLILVAIPGIGLSVNGARRWLPLMVFNFQPAEFAKFALVCFLASYFTRRYEEVRSRKL
;
A
#
# COMPACT_ATOMS: atom_id res chain seq x y z
N MET A 1 -43.07 1.56 11.19
CA MET A 1 -41.81 1.38 11.97
C MET A 1 -41.07 0.07 11.66
N GLN A 2 -41.74 -1.07 11.45
CA GLN A 2 -41.08 -2.37 11.19
C GLN A 2 -40.33 -2.46 9.84
N LEU A 3 -40.80 -1.78 8.80
CA LEU A 3 -40.16 -1.77 7.47
C LEU A 3 -38.76 -1.14 7.51
N LEU A 4 -38.62 -0.01 8.21
CA LEU A 4 -37.34 0.69 8.40
C LEU A 4 -36.34 -0.18 9.19
N ALA A 5 -36.82 -0.92 10.20
CA ALA A 5 -35.98 -1.85 10.95
C ALA A 5 -35.52 -3.04 10.10
N LYS A 6 -36.37 -3.54 9.18
CA LYS A 6 -36.04 -4.62 8.25
C LYS A 6 -34.98 -4.18 7.23
N ILE A 7 -35.14 -2.99 6.66
CA ILE A 7 -34.16 -2.39 5.74
C ILE A 7 -32.81 -2.18 6.45
N LYS A 8 -32.83 -1.62 7.68
CA LYS A 8 -31.62 -1.42 8.48
C LYS A 8 -30.91 -2.74 8.81
N ARG A 9 -31.65 -3.80 9.19
CA ARG A 9 -31.08 -5.14 9.41
C ARG A 9 -30.53 -5.75 8.13
N SER A 10 -31.22 -5.61 7.00
CA SER A 10 -30.70 -6.09 5.72
C SER A 10 -29.38 -5.38 5.41
N TYR A 11 -29.34 -4.05 5.52
CA TYR A 11 -28.12 -3.28 5.27
C TYR A 11 -26.96 -3.67 6.20
N GLN A 12 -27.24 -3.92 7.48
CA GLN A 12 -26.25 -4.41 8.44
C GLN A 12 -25.78 -5.84 8.15
N HIS A 13 -26.67 -6.70 7.65
CA HIS A 13 -26.34 -8.06 7.22
C HIS A 13 -25.47 -8.05 5.96
N TRP A 14 -25.76 -7.15 5.01
CA TRP A 14 -24.89 -6.89 3.85
C TRP A 14 -23.56 -6.24 4.23
N GLY A 15 -23.50 -5.47 5.33
CA GLY A 15 -22.25 -4.86 5.83
C GLY A 15 -21.34 -5.85 6.56
N ASN A 16 -21.90 -6.85 7.22
CA ASN A 16 -21.15 -7.89 7.93
C ASN A 16 -21.04 -9.16 7.07
N VAL A 17 -20.47 -9.02 5.87
CA VAL A 17 -20.18 -10.17 4.98
C VAL A 17 -19.19 -11.14 5.65
N THR A 18 -18.37 -10.64 6.57
CA THR A 18 -17.28 -11.41 7.18
C THR A 18 -17.56 -11.75 8.65
N PRO A 19 -17.42 -13.02 9.06
CA PRO A 19 -17.55 -13.43 10.46
C PRO A 19 -16.51 -12.73 11.36
N ASN A 20 -16.95 -12.16 12.49
CA ASN A 20 -16.11 -11.42 13.45
C ASN A 20 -15.09 -12.29 14.23
N ASN A 21 -15.04 -13.60 13.98
CA ASN A 21 -14.17 -14.55 14.67
C ASN A 21 -12.90 -14.90 13.88
N LEU A 22 -12.66 -14.22 12.76
CA LEU A 22 -11.50 -14.43 11.89
C LEU A 22 -10.43 -13.36 12.14
N LEU A 23 -9.15 -13.79 12.08
CA LEU A 23 -8.00 -12.89 12.25
C LEU A 23 -7.88 -11.83 11.13
N TYR A 24 -8.49 -12.07 9.97
CA TYR A 24 -8.44 -11.20 8.80
C TYR A 24 -9.76 -11.20 8.04
N ASP A 25 -10.07 -10.09 7.37
CA ASP A 25 -11.25 -9.96 6.53
C ASP A 25 -11.06 -10.73 5.21
N ARG A 26 -11.66 -11.92 5.10
CA ARG A 26 -11.57 -12.79 3.92
C ARG A 26 -12.12 -12.12 2.66
N THR A 27 -13.16 -11.30 2.79
CA THR A 27 -13.80 -10.63 1.66
C THR A 27 -12.83 -9.64 1.03
N LEU A 28 -12.14 -8.86 1.87
CA LEU A 28 -11.13 -7.91 1.43
C LEU A 28 -9.94 -8.60 0.75
N VAL A 29 -9.48 -9.73 1.32
CA VAL A 29 -8.37 -10.50 0.73
C VAL A 29 -8.73 -11.03 -0.65
N TRP A 30 -9.93 -11.61 -0.82
CA TRP A 30 -10.37 -12.10 -2.13
C TRP A 30 -10.51 -10.99 -3.15
N LEU A 31 -11.07 -9.85 -2.76
CA LEU A 31 -11.18 -8.68 -3.63
C LEU A 31 -9.80 -8.18 -4.07
N PHE A 32 -8.84 -8.12 -3.15
CA PHE A 32 -7.45 -7.78 -3.45
C PHE A 32 -6.82 -8.75 -4.46
N VAL A 33 -6.97 -10.06 -4.25
CA VAL A 33 -6.43 -11.09 -5.16
C VAL A 33 -7.04 -10.97 -6.56
N VAL A 34 -8.35 -10.78 -6.68
CA VAL A 34 -9.04 -10.61 -7.97
C VAL A 34 -8.51 -9.37 -8.69
N LEU A 35 -8.40 -8.23 -8.01
CA LEU A 35 -7.87 -7.00 -8.59
C LEU A 35 -6.41 -7.17 -9.04
N LEU A 36 -5.60 -7.88 -8.26
CA LEU A 36 -4.21 -8.16 -8.59
C LEU A 36 -4.09 -9.04 -9.85
N VAL A 37 -4.90 -10.08 -9.98
CA VAL A 37 -4.93 -10.94 -11.19
C VAL A 37 -5.38 -10.17 -12.42
N ILE A 38 -6.42 -9.35 -12.30
CA ILE A 38 -6.89 -8.50 -13.40
C ILE A 38 -5.79 -7.52 -13.82
N GLY A 39 -5.13 -6.87 -12.85
CA GLY A 39 -4.02 -5.96 -13.09
C GLY A 39 -2.86 -6.64 -13.84
N PHE A 40 -2.48 -7.84 -13.41
CA PHE A 40 -1.41 -8.62 -14.04
C PHE A 40 -1.74 -9.00 -15.49
N ILE A 41 -2.97 -9.42 -15.77
CA ILE A 41 -3.43 -9.73 -17.13
C ILE A 41 -3.38 -8.46 -18.01
N MET A 42 -3.85 -7.33 -17.49
CA MET A 42 -3.85 -6.05 -18.21
C MET A 42 -2.43 -5.57 -18.55
N VAL A 43 -1.50 -5.64 -17.60
CA VAL A 43 -0.09 -5.26 -17.82
C VAL A 43 0.57 -6.19 -18.82
N THR A 44 0.34 -7.50 -18.71
CA THR A 44 0.86 -8.49 -19.67
C THR A 44 0.34 -8.19 -21.07
N SER A 45 -0.96 -7.95 -21.24
CA SER A 45 -1.55 -7.64 -22.55
C SER A 45 -1.01 -6.34 -23.16
N ALA A 46 -0.87 -5.27 -22.36
CA ALA A 46 -0.41 -3.97 -22.85
C ALA A 46 1.09 -3.94 -23.17
N SER A 47 1.89 -4.80 -22.52
CA SER A 47 3.36 -4.80 -22.65
C SER A 47 3.89 -5.67 -23.80
N ILE A 48 3.11 -6.62 -24.35
CA ILE A 48 3.53 -7.49 -25.47
C ILE A 48 4.04 -6.70 -26.70
N PRO A 49 3.34 -5.66 -27.21
CA PRO A 49 3.82 -4.90 -28.36
C PRO A 49 5.13 -4.15 -28.08
N VAL A 50 5.32 -3.74 -26.82
CA VAL A 50 6.51 -3.00 -26.37
C VAL A 50 7.70 -3.94 -26.17
N GLY A 51 7.48 -5.10 -25.54
CA GLY A 51 8.50 -6.14 -25.34
C GLY A 51 9.04 -6.70 -26.65
N THR A 52 8.15 -6.93 -27.62
CA THR A 52 8.55 -7.39 -28.95
C THR A 52 9.43 -6.37 -29.69
N ARG A 53 9.21 -5.07 -29.47
CA ARG A 53 9.96 -3.98 -30.13
C ARG A 53 11.32 -3.71 -29.50
N LEU A 54 11.43 -3.76 -28.17
CA LEU A 54 12.62 -3.32 -27.43
C LEU A 54 13.55 -4.47 -27.02
N GLU A 55 12.99 -5.59 -26.54
CA GLU A 55 13.73 -6.66 -25.86
C GLU A 55 13.80 -7.96 -26.70
N LYS A 56 13.11 -8.00 -27.86
CA LYS A 56 12.92 -9.20 -28.71
C LYS A 56 12.24 -10.39 -28.02
N ASP A 57 11.88 -10.29 -26.75
CA ASP A 57 11.04 -11.22 -25.99
C ASP A 57 9.70 -10.54 -25.61
N PRO A 58 8.56 -10.98 -26.17
CA PRO A 58 7.24 -10.45 -25.85
C PRO A 58 6.87 -10.52 -24.36
N PHE A 59 7.44 -11.48 -23.62
CA PHE A 59 7.09 -11.75 -22.22
C PHE A 59 8.11 -11.19 -21.22
N HIS A 60 9.12 -10.43 -21.65
CA HIS A 60 10.13 -9.86 -20.76
C HIS A 60 9.49 -9.04 -19.60
N PHE A 61 8.58 -8.12 -19.94
CA PHE A 61 7.90 -7.29 -18.95
C PHE A 61 6.96 -8.08 -18.05
N ALA A 62 6.26 -9.09 -18.60
CA ALA A 62 5.36 -9.95 -17.84
C ALA A 62 6.11 -10.81 -16.81
N LYS A 63 7.27 -11.37 -17.17
CA LYS A 63 8.14 -12.11 -16.25
C LYS A 63 8.61 -11.22 -15.09
N ARG A 64 9.03 -9.98 -15.40
CA ARG A 64 9.46 -9.01 -14.39
C ARG A 64 8.32 -8.60 -13.47
N ASP A 65 7.14 -8.36 -14.02
CA ASP A 65 5.94 -8.02 -13.25
C ASP A 65 5.52 -9.18 -12.34
N ALA A 66 5.60 -10.43 -12.80
CA ALA A 66 5.33 -11.60 -11.99
C ALA A 66 6.27 -11.71 -10.76
N VAL A 67 7.55 -11.36 -10.92
CA VAL A 67 8.50 -11.28 -9.81
C VAL A 67 8.11 -10.19 -8.82
N TYR A 68 7.68 -9.01 -9.28
CA TYR A 68 7.20 -7.95 -8.40
C TYR A 68 5.91 -8.31 -7.67
N VAL A 69 4.96 -8.96 -8.34
CA VAL A 69 3.75 -9.50 -7.73
C VAL A 69 4.12 -10.49 -6.62
N PHE A 70 5.00 -11.44 -6.89
CA PHE A 70 5.48 -12.39 -5.88
C PHE A 70 6.13 -11.69 -4.68
N LEU A 71 7.03 -10.73 -4.94
CA LEU A 71 7.71 -9.95 -3.91
C LEU A 71 6.71 -9.12 -3.08
N SER A 72 5.66 -8.58 -3.70
CA SER A 72 4.61 -7.82 -3.03
C SER A 72 3.78 -8.69 -2.09
N LEU A 73 3.41 -9.91 -2.52
CA LEU A 73 2.68 -10.87 -1.70
C LEU A 73 3.53 -11.35 -0.51
N PHE A 74 4.81 -11.62 -0.75
CA PHE A 74 5.77 -11.97 0.29
C PHE A 74 5.89 -10.83 1.32
N THR A 75 6.08 -9.60 0.87
CA THR A 75 6.15 -8.42 1.74
C THR A 75 4.85 -8.22 2.52
N CYS A 76 3.69 -8.36 1.87
CA CYS A 76 2.38 -8.30 2.52
C CYS A 76 2.27 -9.33 3.66
N TYR A 77 2.68 -10.57 3.42
CA TYR A 77 2.67 -11.63 4.42
C TYR A 77 3.52 -11.27 5.66
N PHE A 78 4.73 -10.73 5.49
CA PHE A 78 5.53 -10.26 6.63
C PHE A 78 4.89 -9.12 7.40
N PHE A 79 4.31 -8.15 6.68
CA PHE A 79 3.66 -7.01 7.33
C PHE A 79 2.45 -7.44 8.17
N LEU A 80 1.69 -8.44 7.72
CA LEU A 80 0.56 -9.02 8.46
C LEU A 80 0.98 -9.72 9.76
N GLN A 81 2.22 -10.19 9.87
CA GLN A 81 2.73 -10.81 11.10
C GLN A 81 3.11 -9.78 12.17
N VAL A 82 3.26 -8.51 11.81
CA VAL A 82 3.69 -7.47 12.77
C VAL A 82 2.48 -6.94 13.54
N PRO A 83 2.41 -7.13 14.87
CA PRO A 83 1.28 -6.67 15.66
C PRO A 83 1.14 -5.14 15.66
N MET A 84 -0.11 -4.66 15.68
CA MET A 84 -0.44 -3.23 15.61
C MET A 84 0.24 -2.39 16.70
N SER A 85 0.46 -2.97 17.89
CA SER A 85 1.16 -2.31 19.00
C SER A 85 2.60 -1.93 18.68
N LYS A 86 3.30 -2.70 17.82
CA LYS A 86 4.65 -2.35 17.36
C LYS A 86 4.61 -1.17 16.40
N TRP A 87 3.67 -1.14 15.47
CA TRP A 87 3.50 -0.02 14.55
C TRP A 87 3.21 1.28 15.30
N GLU A 88 2.33 1.23 16.30
CA GLU A 88 2.03 2.36 17.17
C GLU A 88 3.25 2.81 17.98
N LYS A 89 4.05 1.89 18.54
CA LYS A 89 5.25 2.29 19.30
C LYS A 89 6.33 2.93 18.42
N TRP A 90 6.46 2.50 17.17
CA TRP A 90 7.54 2.93 16.26
C TRP A 90 7.18 4.09 15.33
N HIS A 91 5.95 4.61 15.39
CA HIS A 91 5.44 5.66 14.50
C HIS A 91 6.40 6.84 14.27
N VAL A 92 6.98 7.40 15.34
CA VAL A 92 7.93 8.53 15.25
C VAL A 92 9.20 8.14 14.50
N ARG A 93 9.75 6.95 14.78
CA ARG A 93 10.97 6.47 14.11
C ARG A 93 10.72 6.24 12.62
N ILE A 94 9.60 5.58 12.28
CA ILE A 94 9.19 5.34 10.89
C ILE A 94 9.02 6.66 10.14
N PHE A 95 8.43 7.68 10.79
CA PHE A 95 8.26 9.01 10.23
C PHE A 95 9.60 9.73 9.94
N PHE A 96 10.53 9.73 10.90
CA PHE A 96 11.85 10.34 10.66
C PHE A 96 12.67 9.59 9.61
N ILE A 97 12.57 8.26 9.55
CA ILE A 97 13.19 7.47 8.47
C ILE A 97 12.61 7.90 7.11
N ALA A 98 11.29 8.08 7.01
CA ALA A 98 10.67 8.54 5.79
C ALA A 98 11.14 9.94 5.36
N ILE A 99 11.25 10.88 6.30
CA ILE A 99 11.82 12.21 6.03
C ILE A 99 13.27 12.08 5.55
N GLY A 100 14.09 11.27 6.21
CA GLY A 100 15.47 11.01 5.81
C GLY A 100 15.57 10.47 4.39
N LEU A 101 14.71 9.52 4.01
CA LEU A 101 14.66 8.97 2.65
C LEU A 101 14.22 10.00 1.61
N LEU A 102 13.28 10.89 1.95
CA LEU A 102 12.84 11.98 1.08
C LEU A 102 13.94 13.01 0.85
N ILE A 103 14.71 13.34 1.89
CA ILE A 103 15.89 14.20 1.75
C ILE A 103 16.93 13.51 0.88
N LEU A 104 17.19 12.23 1.12
CA LEU A 104 18.19 11.44 0.40
C LEU A 104 17.95 11.42 -1.11
N VAL A 105 16.69 11.24 -1.55
CA VAL A 105 16.38 11.21 -3.00
C VAL A 105 16.49 12.58 -3.68
N ALA A 106 16.43 13.67 -2.91
CA ALA A 106 16.64 15.02 -3.44
C ALA A 106 18.12 15.32 -3.73
N ILE A 107 19.04 14.60 -3.07
CA ILE A 107 20.49 14.84 -3.20
C ILE A 107 20.97 14.48 -4.62
N PRO A 108 21.64 15.41 -5.33
CA PRO A 108 22.28 15.13 -6.62
C PRO A 108 23.32 14.02 -6.49
N GLY A 109 23.27 13.03 -7.38
CA GLY A 109 24.19 11.89 -7.38
C GLY A 109 23.66 10.63 -6.69
N ILE A 110 22.59 10.75 -5.88
CA ILE A 110 21.96 9.60 -5.22
C ILE A 110 20.62 9.25 -5.89
N GLY A 111 19.74 10.24 -6.07
CA GLY A 111 18.44 10.04 -6.72
C GLY A 111 18.57 9.95 -8.25
N LEU A 112 17.95 8.93 -8.85
CA LEU A 112 17.80 8.80 -10.29
C LEU A 112 16.78 9.83 -10.79
N SER A 113 17.19 10.65 -11.77
CA SER A 113 16.31 11.56 -12.47
C SER A 113 15.64 10.87 -13.65
N VAL A 114 14.32 10.72 -13.60
CA VAL A 114 13.51 10.21 -14.71
C VAL A 114 12.56 11.33 -15.13
N ASN A 115 12.53 11.67 -16.43
CA ASN A 115 11.70 12.75 -16.98
C ASN A 115 11.90 14.11 -16.27
N GLY A 116 13.14 14.44 -15.91
CA GLY A 116 13.50 15.71 -15.27
C GLY A 116 13.21 15.80 -13.75
N ALA A 117 12.64 14.76 -13.13
CA ALA A 117 12.37 14.72 -11.70
C ALA A 117 13.17 13.62 -10.98
N ARG A 118 13.77 13.94 -9.82
CA ARG A 118 14.42 12.96 -8.93
C ARG A 118 13.41 12.39 -7.96
N ARG A 119 13.03 11.12 -8.18
CA ARG A 119 11.98 10.45 -7.38
C ARG A 119 12.34 9.03 -6.98
N TRP A 120 13.35 8.46 -7.62
CA TRP A 120 13.71 7.06 -7.49
C TRP A 120 15.10 6.96 -6.87
N LEU A 121 15.21 6.11 -5.85
CA LEU A 121 16.49 5.64 -5.34
C LEU A 121 16.80 4.32 -6.07
N PRO A 122 17.80 4.29 -6.96
CA PRO A 122 18.18 3.06 -7.62
C PRO A 122 18.85 2.15 -6.59
N LEU A 123 18.13 1.12 -6.14
CA LEU A 123 18.75 0.00 -5.44
C LEU A 123 19.21 -1.00 -6.49
N MET A 124 20.32 -1.69 -6.21
CA MET A 124 20.98 -2.60 -7.16
C MET A 124 20.04 -3.56 -7.90
N VAL A 125 18.93 -3.97 -7.27
CA VAL A 125 17.97 -4.93 -7.82
C VAL A 125 16.64 -4.27 -8.25
N PHE A 126 16.27 -3.12 -7.68
CA PHE A 126 15.01 -2.44 -7.99
C PHE A 126 15.06 -0.95 -7.68
N ASN A 127 14.21 -0.17 -8.32
CA ASN A 127 14.09 1.25 -8.01
C ASN A 127 13.10 1.43 -6.85
N PHE A 128 13.57 1.97 -5.73
CA PHE A 128 12.73 2.27 -4.58
C PHE A 128 12.22 3.71 -4.65
N GLN A 129 10.94 3.92 -4.34
CA GLN A 129 10.33 5.24 -4.33
C GLN A 129 10.04 5.69 -2.89
N PRO A 130 10.86 6.59 -2.30
CA PRO A 130 10.67 7.08 -0.94
C PRO A 130 9.28 7.67 -0.65
N ALA A 131 8.64 8.27 -1.65
CA ALA A 131 7.32 8.87 -1.50
C ALA A 131 6.24 7.84 -1.13
N GLU A 132 6.34 6.60 -1.60
CA GLU A 132 5.40 5.53 -1.24
C GLU A 132 5.52 5.16 0.23
N PHE A 133 6.76 5.02 0.72
CA PHE A 133 7.02 4.77 2.13
C PHE A 133 6.61 5.95 3.02
N ALA A 134 6.81 7.19 2.55
CA ALA A 134 6.42 8.39 3.28
C ALA A 134 4.91 8.49 3.50
N LYS A 135 4.08 8.10 2.51
CA LYS A 135 2.63 8.02 2.68
C LYS A 135 2.24 7.06 3.81
N PHE A 136 2.84 5.87 3.82
CA PHE A 136 2.62 4.89 4.88
C PHE A 136 3.06 5.43 6.25
N ALA A 137 4.27 5.99 6.33
CA ALA A 137 4.82 6.54 7.57
C ALA A 137 3.96 7.68 8.14
N LEU A 138 3.46 8.56 7.26
CA LEU A 138 2.57 9.65 7.63
C LEU A 138 1.24 9.13 8.20
N VAL A 139 0.64 8.12 7.59
CA VAL A 139 -0.59 7.50 8.10
C VAL A 139 -0.37 6.91 9.48
N CYS A 140 0.72 6.16 9.70
CA CYS A 140 1.08 5.61 11.00
C CYS A 140 1.29 6.71 12.06
N PHE A 141 1.96 7.80 11.70
CA PHE A 141 2.20 8.94 12.58
C PHE A 141 0.89 9.64 12.96
N LEU A 142 0.06 9.99 11.98
CA LEU A 142 -1.20 10.67 12.20
C LEU A 142 -2.19 9.82 12.99
N ALA A 143 -2.28 8.52 12.71
CA ALA A 143 -3.13 7.59 13.45
C ALA A 143 -2.76 7.55 14.95
N SER A 144 -1.46 7.46 15.26
CA SER A 144 -0.96 7.51 16.64
C SER A 144 -1.21 8.87 17.30
N TYR A 145 -0.96 9.97 16.57
CA TYR A 145 -1.17 11.32 17.05
C TYR A 145 -2.64 11.59 17.41
N PHE A 146 -3.58 11.25 16.52
CA PHE A 146 -5.00 11.45 16.75
C PHE A 146 -5.56 10.57 17.86
N THR A 147 -5.05 9.35 18.04
CA THR A 147 -5.47 8.48 19.15
C THR A 147 -5.11 9.10 20.52
N ARG A 148 -3.94 9.74 20.63
CA ARG A 148 -3.46 10.34 21.89
C ARG A 148 -4.08 11.71 22.18
N ARG A 149 -4.41 12.47 21.13
CA ARG A 149 -4.97 13.83 21.20
C ARG A 149 -6.46 13.88 20.89
N TYR A 150 -7.14 12.74 21.00
CA TYR A 150 -8.53 12.57 20.58
C TYR A 150 -9.46 13.59 21.24
N GLU A 151 -9.33 13.79 22.56
CA GLU A 151 -10.16 14.75 23.31
C GLU A 151 -9.86 16.20 22.95
N GLU A 152 -8.61 16.56 22.63
CA GLU A 152 -8.23 17.91 22.20
C GLU A 152 -8.74 18.22 20.78
N VAL A 153 -8.76 17.23 19.90
CA VAL A 153 -9.29 17.37 18.52
C VAL A 153 -10.81 17.40 18.50
N ARG A 154 -11.46 16.67 19.41
CA ARG A 154 -12.93 16.56 19.46
C ARG A 154 -13.56 17.66 20.34
N SER A 155 -12.89 18.11 21.39
CA SER A 155 -13.38 19.23 22.18
C SER A 155 -13.16 20.53 21.42
N ARG A 156 -14.22 20.97 20.75
CA ARG A 156 -14.39 22.36 20.27
C ARG A 156 -14.39 23.31 21.48
N LYS A 157 -13.21 23.62 22.02
CA LYS A 157 -12.93 24.85 22.76
C LYS A 157 -11.98 25.70 21.92
N LEU A 158 -12.51 26.16 20.79
CA LEU A 158 -12.12 27.39 20.10
C LEU A 158 -13.40 28.14 19.80
#